data_AF-A0A957EFI3-F1
#
_entry.id   AF-A0A957EFI3-F1
#
_cell.length_a   1.000
_cell.length_b   1.000
_cell.length_c   1.000
_cell.angle_alpha   90.00
_cell.angle_beta   90.00
_cell.angle_gamma   90.00
#
_symmetry.space_group_name_H-M   'P 1'
#
loop_
_entity.id
_entity.type
_entity.pdbx_description
1 polymer ?
#
loop_
_entity_poly.entity_id
_entity_poly.type
_entity_poly.pdbx_seq_one_letter_code
_entity_poly.pdbx_strand_id
1 'polypeptide(L)'
;YLYPIEMQLKWGMGWLLGLAAFIGFGWAVWDFIRRLEIRDWRFWRRTNRQLPVATLLLLSWAVPFFLVTGSFFVKFMRYLQPLTPFLMIFAAALLWRIRQRWLRWLMVSIVLGGTAVYAFAFVNIYSVPHPWVTASEWIYANVEPGDLILSEQWDDALPASLIVDGKARLRAEYENAELTWLT
;
A
#
# COMPACT_ATOMS: atom_id res chain seq x y z
N TYR A 1 5.80 -14.74 5.00
CA TYR A 1 5.15 -14.29 3.75
C TYR A 1 3.69 -13.89 3.90
N LEU A 2 2.90 -14.43 4.85
CA LEU A 2 1.49 -14.04 5.04
C LEU A 2 1.30 -12.59 5.51
N TYR A 3 2.06 -12.17 6.52
CA TYR A 3 2.00 -10.81 7.08
C TYR A 3 2.03 -9.68 6.02
N PRO A 4 3.01 -9.62 5.10
CA PRO A 4 3.06 -8.51 4.14
C PRO A 4 1.92 -8.58 3.10
N ILE A 5 1.39 -9.77 2.79
CA ILE A 5 0.17 -9.92 1.98
C ILE A 5 -1.01 -9.32 2.75
N GLU A 6 -1.21 -9.72 4.01
CA GLU A 6 -2.30 -9.23 4.85
C GLU A 6 -2.28 -7.70 4.99
N MET A 7 -1.11 -7.12 5.24
CA MET A 7 -0.97 -5.66 5.33
C MET A 7 -1.30 -4.97 4.01
N GLN A 8 -0.90 -5.57 2.88
CA GLN A 8 -1.23 -5.02 1.57
C GLN A 8 -2.72 -5.10 1.25
N LEU A 9 -3.43 -6.13 1.72
CA LEU A 9 -4.88 -6.29 1.58
C LEU A 9 -5.65 -5.32 2.48
N LYS A 10 -5.25 -5.20 3.75
CA LYS A 10 -5.95 -4.38 4.75
C LYS A 10 -5.73 -2.88 4.54
N TRP A 11 -4.48 -2.48 4.34
CA TRP A 11 -4.07 -1.07 4.41
C TRP A 11 -3.56 -0.52 3.08
N GLY A 12 -3.33 -1.37 2.08
CA GLY A 12 -2.76 -0.98 0.79
C GLY A 12 -3.77 -0.87 -0.33
N MET A 13 -3.98 -1.99 -1.01
CA MET A 13 -4.84 -2.07 -2.19
C MET A 13 -6.32 -2.20 -1.82
N GLY A 14 -6.64 -2.44 -0.55
CA GLY A 14 -7.96 -2.88 -0.13
C GLY A 14 -8.21 -4.34 -0.50
N TRP A 15 -9.28 -4.92 0.05
CA TRP A 15 -9.56 -6.36 -0.06
C TRP A 15 -9.81 -6.81 -1.50
N LEU A 16 -10.66 -6.11 -2.27
CA LEU A 16 -11.06 -6.59 -3.59
C LEU A 16 -9.91 -6.56 -4.60
N LEU A 17 -9.21 -5.43 -4.70
CA LEU A 17 -8.05 -5.32 -5.58
C LEU A 17 -6.89 -6.17 -5.06
N GLY A 18 -6.63 -6.19 -3.77
CA GLY A 18 -5.59 -7.01 -3.15
C GLY A 18 -5.77 -8.50 -3.45
N LEU A 19 -6.99 -9.03 -3.31
CA LEU A 19 -7.30 -10.42 -3.67
C LEU A 19 -7.11 -10.67 -5.16
N ALA A 20 -7.65 -9.82 -6.04
CA ALA A 20 -7.46 -9.97 -7.48
C ALA A 20 -5.97 -9.94 -7.88
N ALA A 21 -5.18 -9.07 -7.25
CA ALA A 21 -3.74 -8.94 -7.40
C ALA A 21 -2.98 -10.22 -7.01
N PHE A 22 -3.15 -10.71 -5.79
CA PHE A 22 -2.39 -11.86 -5.31
C PHE A 22 -2.88 -13.19 -5.91
N ILE A 23 -4.18 -13.33 -6.20
CA ILE A 23 -4.69 -14.48 -6.96
C ILE A 23 -4.14 -14.43 -8.38
N GLY A 24 -4.14 -13.25 -9.03
CA GLY A 24 -3.58 -13.08 -10.37
C GLY A 24 -2.09 -13.39 -10.42
N PHE A 25 -1.34 -12.95 -9.42
CA PHE A 25 0.09 -13.23 -9.30
C PHE A 25 0.37 -14.72 -9.10
N GLY A 26 -0.32 -15.37 -8.14
CA GLY A 26 -0.18 -16.81 -7.92
C GLY A 26 -0.58 -17.64 -9.14
N TRP A 27 -1.65 -17.22 -9.82
CA TRP A 27 -2.07 -17.81 -11.10
C TRP A 27 -1.00 -17.65 -12.19
N ALA A 28 -0.38 -16.47 -12.33
CA ALA A 28 0.67 -16.23 -13.32
C ALA A 28 1.93 -17.09 -13.06
N VAL A 29 2.33 -17.23 -11.79
CA VAL A 29 3.43 -18.13 -11.39
C VAL A 29 3.08 -19.59 -11.72
N TRP A 30 1.87 -20.03 -11.38
CA TRP A 30 1.43 -21.40 -11.65
C TRP A 30 1.34 -21.72 -13.14
N ASP A 31 0.76 -20.83 -13.95
CA ASP A 31 0.67 -20.95 -15.42
C ASP A 31 2.07 -20.99 -16.05
N PHE A 32 3.03 -20.23 -15.50
CA PHE A 32 4.43 -20.27 -15.93
C PHE A 32 5.10 -21.62 -15.62
N ILE A 33 4.98 -22.13 -14.39
CA ILE A 33 5.58 -23.42 -13.98
C ILE A 33 5.00 -24.59 -14.78
N ARG A 34 3.67 -24.66 -14.92
CA ARG A 34 2.97 -25.68 -15.71
C ARG A 34 3.50 -25.75 -17.15
N ARG A 35 3.78 -24.60 -17.77
CA ARG A 35 4.31 -24.54 -19.14
C ARG A 35 5.77 -24.98 -19.26
N LEU A 36 6.57 -24.82 -18.20
CA LEU A 36 7.94 -25.34 -18.15
C LEU A 36 7.97 -26.87 -17.99
N GLU A 37 7.02 -27.42 -17.23
CA GLU A 37 6.89 -28.85 -16.96
C GLU A 37 6.35 -29.64 -18.15
N ILE A 38 5.41 -29.07 -18.93
CA ILE A 38 4.86 -29.66 -20.18
C ILE A 38 5.87 -29.57 -21.35
N ARG A 39 7.17 -29.64 -21.05
CA ARG A 39 8.26 -29.73 -22.03
C ARG A 39 8.41 -31.16 -22.57
N ASP A 40 7.29 -31.80 -22.92
CA ASP A 40 7.28 -32.99 -23.75
C ASP A 40 7.58 -32.58 -25.21
N TRP A 41 8.72 -33.07 -25.70
CA TRP A 41 9.36 -32.80 -26.99
C TRP A 41 8.44 -32.85 -28.24
N ARG A 42 7.29 -33.54 -28.18
CA ARG A 42 6.42 -33.81 -29.34
C ARG A 42 5.42 -32.71 -29.71
N PHE A 43 5.14 -31.75 -28.83
CA PHE A 43 4.11 -30.72 -29.08
C PHE A 43 4.69 -29.36 -29.55
N TRP A 44 5.90 -29.38 -30.15
CA TRP A 44 6.65 -28.18 -30.56
C TRP A 44 6.07 -27.47 -31.79
N ARG A 45 5.16 -28.09 -32.57
CA ARG A 45 4.92 -27.68 -33.97
C ARG A 45 3.59 -27.00 -34.29
N ARG A 46 2.64 -26.79 -33.38
CA ARG A 46 1.32 -26.28 -33.81
C ARG A 46 0.57 -25.28 -32.92
N THR A 47 1.04 -24.96 -31.72
CA THR A 47 0.27 -24.04 -30.84
C THR A 47 1.16 -22.94 -30.30
N ASN A 48 1.18 -21.83 -31.04
CA ASN A 48 1.52 -20.47 -30.60
C ASN A 48 2.55 -20.36 -29.46
N ARG A 49 3.80 -20.67 -29.77
CA ARG A 49 4.97 -20.54 -28.90
C ARG A 49 5.43 -19.09 -28.76
N GLN A 50 4.57 -18.29 -28.14
CA GLN A 50 5.03 -17.14 -27.40
C GLN A 50 4.54 -17.36 -25.98
N LEU A 51 5.42 -17.89 -25.12
CA LEU A 51 5.43 -17.34 -23.77
C LEU A 51 5.49 -15.83 -24.00
N PRO A 52 4.52 -15.01 -23.55
CA PRO A 52 4.67 -13.58 -23.72
C PRO A 52 5.97 -13.25 -22.99
N VAL A 53 7.01 -12.86 -23.72
CA VAL A 53 8.30 -12.45 -23.13
C VAL A 53 8.02 -11.46 -21.99
N ALA A 54 6.98 -10.65 -22.14
CA ALA A 54 6.36 -9.83 -21.11
C ALA A 54 6.06 -10.56 -19.78
N THR A 55 5.38 -11.71 -19.78
CA THR A 55 5.07 -12.45 -18.54
C THR A 55 6.34 -12.93 -17.84
N LEU A 56 7.31 -13.44 -18.61
CA LEU A 56 8.61 -13.84 -18.06
C LEU A 56 9.35 -12.64 -17.46
N LEU A 57 9.40 -11.52 -18.17
CA LEU A 57 10.03 -10.29 -17.70
C LEU A 57 9.38 -9.79 -16.40
N LEU A 58 8.05 -9.73 -16.35
CA LEU A 58 7.32 -9.30 -15.16
C LEU A 58 7.55 -10.24 -13.98
N LEU A 59 7.51 -11.56 -14.19
CA LEU A 59 7.77 -12.54 -13.13
C LEU A 59 9.24 -12.56 -12.69
N SER A 60 10.19 -12.31 -13.59
CA SER A 60 11.63 -12.27 -13.27
C SER A 60 11.99 -11.15 -12.30
N TRP A 61 11.19 -10.09 -12.26
CA TRP A 61 11.30 -9.06 -11.24
C TRP A 61 10.41 -9.36 -10.02
N ALA A 62 9.13 -9.63 -10.25
CA ALA A 62 8.12 -9.75 -9.20
C ALA A 62 8.42 -10.91 -8.23
N VAL A 63 8.85 -12.07 -8.73
CA VAL A 63 9.09 -13.25 -7.89
C VAL A 63 10.34 -13.08 -7.02
N PRO A 64 11.54 -12.77 -7.54
CA PRO A 64 12.71 -12.56 -6.69
C PRO A 64 12.51 -11.42 -5.69
N PHE A 65 11.91 -10.30 -6.14
CA PHE A 65 11.60 -9.18 -5.24
C PHE A 65 10.70 -9.62 -4.08
N PHE A 66 9.59 -10.31 -4.37
CA PHE A 66 8.67 -10.78 -3.34
C PHE A 66 9.34 -11.77 -2.37
N LEU A 67 10.18 -12.68 -2.87
CA LEU A 67 10.89 -13.65 -2.03
C LEU A 67 11.91 -12.96 -1.11
N VAL A 68 12.74 -12.06 -1.64
CA VAL A 68 13.75 -11.33 -0.86
C VAL A 68 13.08 -10.44 0.17
N THR A 69 12.18 -9.54 -0.24
CA THR A 69 11.51 -8.62 0.68
C THR A 69 10.61 -9.35 1.69
N GLY A 70 9.96 -10.44 1.27
CA GLY A 70 9.12 -11.25 2.16
C GLY A 70 9.91 -12.02 3.23
N SER A 71 11.22 -12.20 3.01
CA SER A 71 12.13 -12.88 3.95
C SER A 71 12.68 -12.00 5.06
N PHE A 72 12.52 -10.67 4.97
CA PHE A 72 13.03 -9.74 5.97
C PHE A 72 12.45 -10.02 7.36
N PHE A 73 13.28 -9.86 8.39
CA PHE A 73 12.85 -10.00 9.79
C PHE A 73 11.83 -8.90 10.14
N VAL A 74 12.23 -7.64 9.94
CA VAL A 74 11.37 -6.46 10.09
C VAL A 74 10.56 -6.25 8.81
N LYS A 75 9.24 -6.19 8.94
CA LYS A 75 8.32 -6.14 7.79
C LYS A 75 7.47 -4.88 7.86
N PHE A 76 7.86 -3.87 7.10
CA PHE A 76 6.98 -2.72 6.86
C PHE A 76 6.21 -2.92 5.57
N MET A 77 4.94 -2.52 5.59
CA MET A 77 4.08 -2.60 4.41
C MET A 77 4.69 -1.88 3.19
N ARG A 78 5.37 -0.75 3.41
CA ARG A 78 6.01 0.04 2.35
C ARG A 78 7.02 -0.74 1.51
N TYR A 79 7.59 -1.82 2.05
CA TYR A 79 8.56 -2.62 1.29
C TYR A 79 7.93 -3.38 0.12
N LEU A 80 6.62 -3.65 0.14
CA LEU A 80 5.92 -4.23 -1.01
C LEU A 80 5.40 -3.20 -2.01
N GLN A 81 5.53 -1.89 -1.75
CA GLN A 81 5.05 -0.84 -2.67
C GLN A 81 5.60 -1.00 -4.10
N PRO A 82 6.90 -1.30 -4.33
CA PRO A 82 7.42 -1.48 -5.69
C PRO A 82 6.82 -2.67 -6.45
N LEU A 83 6.21 -3.64 -5.73
CA LEU A 83 5.57 -4.81 -6.32
C LEU A 83 4.14 -4.51 -6.80
N THR A 84 3.52 -3.44 -6.29
CA THR A 84 2.11 -3.11 -6.56
C THR A 84 1.74 -2.95 -8.04
N PRO A 85 2.49 -2.25 -8.91
CA PRO A 85 2.11 -2.14 -10.32
C PRO A 85 2.12 -3.51 -11.03
N PHE A 86 3.05 -4.40 -10.68
CA PHE A 86 3.11 -5.76 -11.23
C PHE A 86 1.89 -6.56 -10.79
N LEU A 87 1.52 -6.48 -9.52
CA LEU A 87 0.32 -7.13 -8.98
C LEU A 87 -0.96 -6.64 -9.66
N MET A 88 -1.08 -5.34 -9.96
CA MET A 88 -2.21 -4.79 -10.70
C MET A 88 -2.27 -5.32 -12.15
N ILE A 89 -1.12 -5.46 -12.81
CA ILE A 89 -1.05 -6.07 -14.15
C ILE A 89 -1.52 -7.53 -14.10
N PHE A 90 -1.09 -8.30 -13.09
CA PHE A 90 -1.53 -9.69 -12.93
C PHE A 90 -3.02 -9.79 -12.59
N ALA A 91 -3.57 -8.88 -11.78
CA ALA A 91 -5.00 -8.78 -11.53
C ALA A 91 -5.78 -8.54 -12.84
N ALA A 92 -5.34 -7.57 -13.63
CA ALA A 92 -5.95 -7.25 -14.92
C ALA A 92 -5.90 -8.44 -15.88
N ALA A 93 -4.75 -9.12 -15.97
CA ALA A 93 -4.59 -10.31 -16.80
C ALA A 93 -5.53 -11.46 -16.37
N LEU A 94 -5.68 -11.69 -15.06
CA LEU A 94 -6.60 -12.70 -14.52
C LEU A 94 -8.06 -12.37 -14.87
N LEU A 95 -8.50 -11.14 -14.63
CA LEU A 95 -9.86 -10.71 -14.95
C LEU A 95 -10.15 -10.79 -16.45
N TRP A 96 -9.16 -10.46 -17.29
CA TRP A 96 -9.33 -10.48 -18.74
C TRP A 96 -9.47 -11.89 -19.33
N ARG A 97 -9.09 -12.93 -18.58
CA ARG A 97 -9.31 -14.33 -18.98
C ARG A 97 -10.76 -14.79 -18.85
N ILE A 98 -11.62 -14.04 -18.16
CA ILE A 98 -13.04 -14.39 -18.04
C ILE A 98 -13.68 -14.32 -19.44
N ARG A 99 -14.07 -15.49 -19.96
CA ARG A 99 -14.55 -15.66 -21.34
C ARG A 99 -15.93 -15.06 -21.57
N GLN A 100 -16.79 -15.11 -20.54
CA GLN A 100 -18.12 -14.54 -20.61
C GLN A 100 -18.05 -13.02 -20.42
N ARG A 101 -18.44 -12.25 -21.44
CA ARG A 101 -18.29 -10.79 -21.45
C ARG A 101 -19.00 -10.11 -20.29
N TRP A 102 -20.23 -10.52 -19.97
CA TRP A 102 -21.01 -9.92 -18.89
C TRP A 102 -20.36 -10.17 -17.52
N LEU A 103 -19.91 -11.41 -17.25
CA LEU A 103 -19.24 -11.77 -16.00
C LEU A 103 -17.89 -11.05 -15.85
N ARG A 104 -17.14 -10.91 -16.94
CA ARG A 104 -15.88 -10.15 -16.93
C ARG A 104 -16.11 -8.71 -16.49
N TRP A 105 -17.07 -8.03 -17.11
CA TRP A 105 -17.37 -6.65 -16.76
C TRP A 105 -17.95 -6.54 -15.36
N LEU A 106 -18.79 -7.48 -14.92
CA LEU A 106 -19.26 -7.55 -13.53
C LEU A 106 -18.09 -7.62 -12.53
N MET A 107 -17.14 -8.53 -12.74
CA MET A 107 -15.98 -8.68 -11.85
C MET A 107 -15.07 -7.45 -11.88
N VAL A 108 -14.80 -6.89 -13.07
CA VAL A 108 -14.04 -5.64 -13.22
C VAL A 108 -14.73 -4.50 -12.49
N SER A 109 -16.04 -4.33 -12.66
CA SER A 109 -16.83 -3.30 -11.98
C SER A 109 -16.84 -3.48 -10.46
N ILE A 110 -16.91 -4.71 -9.95
CA ILE A 110 -16.83 -4.98 -8.51
C ILE A 110 -15.46 -4.59 -7.96
N VAL A 111 -14.37 -5.01 -8.62
CA VAL A 111 -13.00 -4.69 -8.19
C VAL A 111 -12.76 -3.19 -8.23
N LEU A 112 -13.06 -2.52 -9.36
CA LEU A 112 -12.89 -1.08 -9.49
C LEU A 112 -13.81 -0.29 -8.55
N GLY A 113 -15.07 -0.68 -8.44
CA GLY A 113 -16.05 -0.04 -7.57
C GLY A 113 -15.65 -0.12 -6.10
N GLY A 114 -15.28 -1.30 -5.60
CA GLY A 114 -14.83 -1.42 -4.21
C GLY A 114 -13.47 -0.77 -3.96
N THR A 115 -12.57 -0.73 -4.96
CA THR A 115 -11.34 0.05 -4.87
C THR A 115 -11.63 1.54 -4.77
N ALA A 116 -12.57 2.06 -5.56
CA ALA A 116 -12.98 3.45 -5.52
C ALA A 116 -13.62 3.79 -4.17
N VAL A 117 -14.52 2.95 -3.66
CA VAL A 117 -15.12 3.13 -2.32
C VAL A 117 -14.03 3.17 -1.23
N TYR A 118 -13.08 2.24 -1.27
CA TYR A 118 -11.95 2.23 -0.33
C TYR A 118 -11.10 3.51 -0.45
N ALA A 119 -10.75 3.92 -1.67
CA ALA A 119 -9.95 5.12 -1.91
C ALA A 119 -10.67 6.40 -1.46
N PHE A 120 -11.97 6.54 -1.74
CA PHE A 120 -12.75 7.69 -1.29
C PHE A 120 -12.90 7.70 0.24
N ALA A 121 -13.14 6.56 0.87
CA ALA A 121 -13.17 6.47 2.33
C ALA A 121 -11.82 6.86 2.95
N PHE A 122 -10.71 6.43 2.35
CA PHE A 122 -9.36 6.80 2.79
C PHE A 122 -9.12 8.30 2.64
N VAL A 123 -9.43 8.88 1.48
CA VAL A 123 -9.26 10.34 1.24
C VAL A 123 -10.16 11.15 2.17
N ASN A 124 -11.35 10.64 2.52
CA ASN A 124 -12.26 11.32 3.42
C ASN A 124 -11.68 11.53 4.83
N ILE A 125 -10.65 10.78 5.24
CA ILE A 125 -9.94 11.01 6.52
C ILE A 125 -9.32 12.41 6.56
N TYR A 126 -8.90 12.94 5.41
CA TYR A 126 -8.32 14.30 5.30
C TYR A 126 -9.37 15.42 5.24
N SER A 127 -10.67 15.10 5.37
CA SER A 127 -11.73 16.12 5.43
C SER A 127 -11.81 16.82 6.79
N VAL A 128 -11.22 16.23 7.82
CA VAL A 128 -11.15 16.77 9.17
C VAL A 128 -9.72 17.26 9.43
N PRO A 129 -9.53 18.37 10.17
CA PRO A 129 -8.20 18.81 10.58
C PRO A 129 -7.41 17.68 11.23
N HIS A 130 -6.11 17.62 10.95
CA HIS A 130 -5.23 16.67 11.61
C HIS A 130 -5.28 16.91 13.13
N PRO A 131 -5.32 15.85 13.98
CA PRO A 131 -5.40 16.01 15.43
C PRO A 131 -4.34 16.95 16.01
N TRP A 132 -3.16 17.02 15.40
CA TRP A 132 -2.10 17.95 15.82
C TRP A 132 -2.45 19.42 15.60
N VAL A 133 -3.21 19.75 14.56
CA VAL A 133 -3.69 21.11 14.33
C VAL A 133 -4.65 21.48 15.46
N THR A 134 -5.66 20.64 15.71
CA THR A 134 -6.64 20.86 16.80
C THR A 134 -5.98 20.92 18.17
N ALA A 135 -5.01 20.04 18.46
CA ALA A 135 -4.26 20.05 19.71
C ALA A 135 -3.42 21.32 19.85
N SER A 136 -2.77 21.78 18.77
CA SER A 136 -1.96 22.99 18.78
C SER A 136 -2.82 24.24 18.97
N GLU A 137 -3.96 24.35 18.27
CA GLU A 137 -4.93 25.43 18.47
C GLU A 137 -5.44 25.47 19.92
N TRP A 138 -5.71 24.30 20.51
CA TRP A 138 -6.10 24.21 21.90
C TRP A 138 -4.98 24.70 22.84
N ILE A 139 -3.72 24.27 22.63
CA ILE A 139 -2.58 24.74 23.42
C ILE A 139 -2.43 26.27 23.30
N TYR A 140 -2.48 26.80 22.08
CA TYR A 140 -2.37 28.24 21.82
C TYR A 140 -3.46 29.09 22.48
N ALA A 141 -4.62 28.51 22.77
CA ALA A 141 -5.75 29.17 23.40
C ALA A 141 -5.78 29.00 24.93
N ASN A 142 -5.11 27.98 25.50
CA ASN A 142 -5.26 27.59 26.90
C ASN A 142 -3.97 27.59 27.73
N VAL A 143 -2.79 27.60 27.09
CA VAL A 143 -1.48 27.54 27.76
C VAL A 143 -0.74 28.86 27.55
N GLU A 144 -0.15 29.38 28.63
CA GLU A 144 0.54 30.67 28.58
C GLU A 144 1.87 30.56 27.82
N PRO A 145 2.24 31.55 26.98
CA PRO A 145 3.55 31.58 26.36
C PRO A 145 4.67 31.57 27.41
N GLY A 146 5.71 30.78 27.17
CA GLY A 146 6.83 30.55 28.09
C GLY A 146 6.65 29.32 28.98
N ASP A 147 5.46 28.73 29.06
CA ASP A 147 5.25 27.48 29.79
C ASP A 147 6.07 26.33 29.19
N LEU A 148 6.54 25.44 30.06
CA LEU A 148 7.27 24.25 29.67
C LEU A 148 6.32 23.16 29.16
N ILE A 149 6.46 22.81 27.89
CA ILE A 149 5.77 21.67 27.27
C ILE A 149 6.75 20.52 27.08
N LEU A 150 6.43 19.43 27.78
CA LEU A 150 7.19 18.20 27.73
C LEU A 150 6.78 17.38 26.51
N SER A 151 7.75 16.94 25.71
CA SER A 151 7.53 16.07 24.54
C SER A 151 8.26 14.75 24.67
N GLU A 152 7.74 13.71 24.04
CA GLU A 152 8.38 12.40 24.01
C GLU A 152 9.60 12.41 23.07
N GLN A 153 10.72 11.82 23.49
CA GLN A 153 11.91 11.71 22.63
C GLN A 153 11.57 10.87 21.39
N TRP A 154 11.84 11.42 20.19
CA TRP A 154 11.47 10.89 18.86
C TRP A 154 10.04 11.13 18.39
N ASP A 155 9.20 11.79 19.20
CA ASP A 155 7.89 12.24 18.75
C ASP A 155 7.95 13.68 18.21
N ASP A 156 6.95 14.03 17.40
CA ASP A 156 6.79 15.39 16.90
C ASP A 156 6.17 16.27 17.99
N ALA A 157 7.00 17.13 18.57
CA ALA A 157 6.59 17.97 19.67
C ALA A 157 5.51 18.99 19.29
N LEU A 158 4.48 19.06 20.14
CA LEU A 158 3.40 20.06 20.07
C LEU A 158 3.74 21.29 20.93
N PRO A 159 3.15 22.46 20.63
CA PRO A 159 2.29 22.75 19.49
C PRO A 159 3.10 22.89 18.18
N ALA A 160 2.48 22.55 17.06
CA ALA A 160 3.00 22.84 15.73
C ALA A 160 2.88 24.34 15.42
N SER A 161 3.85 24.90 14.72
CA SER A 161 3.79 26.30 14.24
C SER A 161 2.70 26.44 13.15
N LEU A 162 1.70 27.26 13.41
CA LEU A 162 0.47 27.38 12.60
C LEU A 162 0.03 28.84 12.50
N ILE A 163 -0.87 29.14 11.56
CA ILE A 163 -1.58 30.42 11.54
C ILE A 163 -2.91 30.19 12.27
N VAL A 164 -3.10 30.85 13.41
CA VAL A 164 -4.33 30.80 14.22
C VAL A 164 -4.93 32.21 14.22
N ASP A 165 -6.19 32.34 13.77
CA ASP A 165 -6.90 33.62 13.68
C ASP A 165 -6.13 34.72 12.93
N GLY A 166 -5.42 34.36 11.86
CA GLY A 166 -4.64 35.28 11.04
C GLY A 166 -3.31 35.73 11.67
N LYS A 167 -2.93 35.19 12.83
CA LYS A 167 -1.63 35.44 13.47
C LYS A 167 -0.77 34.19 13.36
N ALA A 168 0.50 34.36 13.02
CA ALA A 168 1.47 33.29 13.09
C ALA A 168 1.74 32.97 14.56
N ARG A 169 1.39 31.75 14.99
CA ARG A 169 1.75 31.19 16.28
C ARG A 169 2.89 30.21 16.08
N LEU A 170 3.95 30.37 16.87
CA LEU A 170 5.18 29.61 16.71
C LEU A 170 5.34 28.63 17.86
N ARG A 171 5.86 27.43 17.58
CA ARG A 171 6.25 26.46 18.63
C ARG A 171 7.21 27.08 19.65
N ALA A 172 8.08 27.98 19.19
CA ALA A 172 9.07 28.68 20.01
C ALA A 172 8.47 29.64 21.04
N GLU A 173 7.15 29.84 21.06
CA GLU A 173 6.46 30.54 22.15
C GLU A 173 6.51 29.77 23.48
N TYR A 174 6.83 28.47 23.46
CA TYR A 174 6.86 27.60 24.62
C TYR A 174 8.27 27.05 24.86
N GLU A 175 8.63 26.87 26.13
CA GLU A 175 9.80 26.08 26.46
C GLU A 175 9.51 24.61 26.15
N ASN A 176 10.51 23.88 25.65
CA ASN A 176 10.37 22.46 25.35
C ASN A 176 11.46 21.64 26.04
N ALA A 177 11.04 20.55 26.68
CA ALA A 177 11.95 19.55 27.19
C ALA A 177 11.50 18.16 26.69
N GLU A 178 12.49 17.33 26.33
CA GLU A 178 12.22 15.97 25.90
C GLU A 178 12.31 14.98 27.07
N LEU A 179 11.31 14.09 27.18
CA LEU A 179 11.38 12.90 28.00
C LEU A 179 12.27 11.87 27.33
N THR A 180 13.47 11.71 27.87
CA THR A 180 14.40 10.68 27.39
C THR A 180 14.08 9.33 28.01
N TRP A 181 14.04 8.28 27.20
CA TRP A 181 13.71 6.92 27.63
C TRP A 181 14.84 6.21 28.39
N LEU A 182 16.03 6.82 28.47
CA LEU A 182 17.27 6.19 28.93
C LEU A 182 17.86 6.79 30.21
N THR A 183 17.04 7.47 31.02
CA THR A 183 17.42 7.96 32.35
C THR A 183 16.70 7.21 33.45
#